data_AF-A0A8I0L292-F1
#
_entry.id   AF-A0A8I0L292-F1
#
_cell.length_a   1.000
_cell.length_b   1.000
_cell.length_c   1.000
_cell.angle_alpha   90.00
_cell.angle_beta   90.00
_cell.angle_gamma   90.00
#
_symmetry.space_group_name_H-M   'P 1'
#
loop_
_entity.id
_entity.type
_entity.pdbx_description
1 polymer ?
#
loop_
_entity_poly.entity_id
_entity_poly.type
_entity_poly.pdbx_seq_one_letter_code
_entity_poly.pdbx_strand_id
1 'polypeptide(L)'
;MISKETATDIALARREVETATKLLEDVRMALDKYQPEDLRDAFGRRQTGLQLGVPSGQNGHRLYDVPYGLAVPVIEAHIAHHRACIAALSLKAAAELAGGQKAPEEEA
;
A
#
# COMPACT_ATOMS: atom_id res chain seq x y z
N MET A 1 -24.03 14.03 -4.27
CA MET A 1 -23.45 13.73 -2.93
C MET A 1 -22.71 12.41 -3.05
N ILE A 2 -21.49 12.27 -2.49
CA ILE A 2 -20.74 11.01 -2.55
C ILE A 2 -21.24 10.06 -1.46
N SER A 3 -21.32 8.77 -1.76
CA SER A 3 -21.69 7.75 -0.78
C SER A 3 -20.64 7.59 0.32
N LYS A 4 -21.10 7.25 1.53
CA LYS A 4 -20.23 7.00 2.69
C LYS A 4 -19.23 5.87 2.42
N GLU A 5 -19.65 4.83 1.71
CA GLU A 5 -18.83 3.69 1.33
C GLU A 5 -17.67 4.15 0.42
N THR A 6 -17.98 4.83 -0.69
CA THR A 6 -16.94 5.34 -1.60
C THR A 6 -15.96 6.29 -0.90
N ALA A 7 -16.42 7.15 0.00
CA ALA A 7 -15.54 8.02 0.80
C ALA A 7 -14.63 7.22 1.75
N THR A 8 -15.16 6.17 2.40
CA THR A 8 -14.40 5.31 3.32
C THR A 8 -13.35 4.50 2.57
N ASP A 9 -13.70 3.92 1.42
CA ASP A 9 -12.80 3.10 0.61
C ASP A 9 -11.63 3.92 0.08
N ILE A 10 -11.87 5.17 -0.35
CA ILE A 10 -10.82 6.10 -0.77
C ILE A 10 -9.87 6.40 0.40
N ALA A 11 -10.41 6.65 1.60
CA ALA A 11 -9.60 6.95 2.78
C ALA A 11 -8.73 5.75 3.19
N LEU A 12 -9.27 4.55 3.18
CA LEU A 12 -8.53 3.32 3.48
C LEU A 12 -7.43 3.05 2.45
N ALA A 13 -7.74 3.18 1.16
CA ALA A 13 -6.75 2.97 0.11
C ALA A 13 -5.60 3.98 0.18
N ARG A 14 -5.85 5.24 0.56
CA ARG A 14 -4.79 6.24 0.78
C ARG A 14 -3.91 5.89 1.97
N ARG A 15 -4.51 5.50 3.10
CA ARG A 15 -3.77 5.07 4.29
C ARG A 15 -2.85 3.88 3.99
N GLU A 16 -3.31 2.96 3.16
CA GLU A 16 -2.53 1.79 2.75
C GLU A 16 -1.32 2.19 1.90
N VAL A 17 -1.49 3.10 0.94
CA VAL A 17 -0.37 3.66 0.15
C VAL A 17 0.65 4.35 1.05
N GLU A 18 0.21 5.17 2.01
CA GLU A 18 1.11 5.85 2.94
C GLU A 18 1.93 4.86 3.77
N THR A 19 1.28 3.82 4.27
CA THR A 19 1.97 2.84 5.13
C THR A 19 2.92 1.96 4.33
N ALA A 20 2.52 1.52 3.14
CA ALA A 20 3.38 0.76 2.23
C ALA A 20 4.58 1.61 1.75
N THR A 21 4.40 2.91 1.55
CA THR A 21 5.49 3.82 1.17
C THR A 21 6.52 3.95 2.30
N LYS A 22 6.08 4.12 3.55
CA LYS A 22 6.97 4.12 4.71
C LYS A 22 7.76 2.81 4.84
N LEU A 23 7.08 1.68 4.66
CA LEU A 23 7.72 0.37 4.67
C LEU A 23 8.78 0.25 3.57
N LEU A 24 8.50 0.75 2.36
CA LEU A 24 9.47 0.76 1.26
C LEU A 24 10.71 1.59 1.60
N GLU A 25 10.51 2.76 2.21
CA GLU A 25 11.60 3.62 2.68
C GLU A 25 12.45 2.91 3.74
N ASP A 26 11.82 2.31 4.76
CA ASP A 26 12.50 1.56 5.80
C ASP A 26 13.33 0.39 5.23
N VAL A 27 12.77 -0.33 4.25
CA VAL A 27 13.44 -1.43 3.53
C VAL A 27 14.63 -0.94 2.72
N ARG A 28 14.48 0.18 2.01
CA ARG A 28 15.57 0.78 1.22
C ARG A 28 16.67 1.32 2.14
N MET A 29 16.31 1.97 3.23
CA MET A 29 17.27 2.41 4.25
C MET A 29 18.00 1.23 4.89
N ALA A 30 17.30 0.12 5.14
CA ALA A 30 17.93 -1.11 5.60
C ALA A 30 18.91 -1.64 4.53
N LEU A 31 18.50 -1.74 3.26
CA LEU A 31 19.38 -2.16 2.16
C LEU A 31 20.63 -1.28 2.02
N ASP A 32 20.49 0.03 2.13
CA ASP A 32 21.61 0.98 2.03
C ASP A 32 22.55 0.86 3.24
N LYS A 33 22.01 0.62 4.45
CA LYS A 33 22.80 0.36 5.66
C LYS A 33 23.44 -1.02 5.66
N TYR A 34 22.80 -2.00 5.03
CA TYR A 34 23.27 -3.37 4.83
C TYR A 34 23.93 -3.54 3.45
N GLN A 35 24.66 -2.51 2.98
CA GLN A 35 25.73 -2.79 2.02
C GLN A 35 26.65 -3.87 2.63
N PRO A 36 27.02 -4.91 1.87
CA PRO A 36 27.55 -6.13 2.46
C PRO A 36 29.01 -5.93 2.87
N GLU A 37 29.24 -5.37 4.05
CA GLU A 37 30.33 -5.91 4.87
C GLU A 37 29.83 -7.25 5.41
N ASP A 38 30.54 -8.31 5.03
CA ASP A 38 30.26 -9.74 5.23
C ASP A 38 29.77 -10.08 6.66
N LEU A 39 28.48 -9.84 6.96
CA LEU A 39 27.89 -10.14 8.26
C LEU A 39 27.68 -11.65 8.39
N ARG A 40 28.62 -12.25 9.11
CA ARG A 40 28.61 -13.65 9.52
C ARG A 40 28.14 -13.74 10.97
N ASP A 41 27.23 -14.66 11.25
CA ASP A 41 26.91 -15.08 12.62
C ASP A 41 28.18 -15.62 13.33
N ALA A 42 28.15 -15.82 14.66
CA ALA A 42 29.22 -16.43 15.46
C ALA A 42 29.68 -17.81 14.94
N PHE A 43 28.91 -18.42 14.02
CA PHE A 43 29.20 -19.66 13.30
C PHE A 43 29.55 -19.49 11.80
N GLY A 44 29.77 -18.27 11.31
CA GLY A 44 30.27 -18.03 9.95
C GLY A 44 29.21 -18.02 8.84
N ARG A 45 27.92 -18.11 9.15
CA ARG A 45 26.82 -18.22 8.17
C ARG A 45 26.20 -16.87 7.87
N ARG A 46 25.83 -16.62 6.61
CA ARG A 46 25.13 -15.40 6.15
C ARG A 46 23.66 -15.46 6.57
N GLN A 47 23.16 -14.42 7.25
CA GLN A 47 21.72 -14.24 7.52
C GLN A 47 21.09 -13.36 6.43
N THR A 48 20.04 -13.88 5.78
CA THR A 48 19.49 -13.35 4.51
C THR A 48 18.06 -12.79 4.64
N GLY A 49 17.57 -12.46 5.85
CA GLY A 49 16.15 -12.10 6.05
C GLY A 49 15.90 -10.87 6.91
N LEU A 50 15.10 -9.92 6.41
CA LEU A 50 14.44 -8.88 7.23
C LEU A 50 13.06 -9.40 7.66
N GLN A 51 12.68 -9.12 8.91
CA GLN A 51 11.28 -9.25 9.31
C GLN A 51 10.49 -8.05 8.80
N LEU A 52 9.63 -8.28 7.81
CA LEU A 52 8.70 -7.30 7.26
C LEU A 52 7.35 -7.40 7.98
N GLY A 53 7.01 -6.35 8.74
CA GLY A 53 5.65 -6.17 9.26
C GLY A 53 4.76 -5.55 8.20
N VAL A 54 3.68 -6.24 7.81
CA VAL A 54 2.59 -5.64 7.03
C VAL A 54 1.62 -4.97 8.01
N PRO A 55 1.21 -3.71 7.79
CA PRO A 55 0.25 -3.03 8.67
C PRO A 55 -1.09 -3.76 8.71
N SER A 56 -1.55 -4.02 9.93
CA SER A 56 -2.65 -4.91 10.25
C SER A 56 -4.02 -4.35 9.86
N GLY A 57 -4.65 -4.97 8.85
CA GLY A 57 -6.10 -5.19 8.77
C GLY A 57 -6.47 -6.61 9.25
N GLN A 58 -7.76 -6.90 9.41
CA GLN A 58 -8.29 -8.16 10.00
C GLN A 58 -7.77 -9.47 9.37
N ASN A 59 -7.17 -9.43 8.18
CA ASN A 59 -6.57 -10.56 7.45
C ASN A 59 -5.08 -10.34 7.07
N GLY A 60 -4.33 -9.57 7.85
CA GLY A 60 -2.89 -9.35 7.61
C GLY A 60 -2.06 -10.60 7.95
N HIS A 61 -1.74 -11.42 6.96
CA HIS A 61 -0.74 -12.49 7.12
C HIS A 61 0.68 -11.91 6.97
N ARG A 62 1.59 -12.25 7.89
CA ARG A 62 3.01 -11.85 7.82
C ARG A 62 3.74 -12.79 6.88
N LEU A 63 4.47 -12.23 5.93
CA LEU A 63 5.44 -12.99 5.13
C LEU A 63 6.75 -13.03 5.92
N TYR A 64 7.15 -14.24 6.35
CA TYR A 64 8.42 -14.47 7.03
C TYR A 64 9.53 -14.74 6.02
N ASP A 65 10.74 -14.23 6.30
CA ASP A 65 11.98 -14.51 5.56
C ASP A 65 11.97 -14.16 4.05
N VAL A 66 11.31 -13.07 3.66
CA VAL A 66 11.37 -12.59 2.27
C VAL A 66 12.73 -11.93 2.00
N PRO A 67 13.49 -12.41 1.01
CA PRO A 67 14.72 -11.74 0.58
C PRO A 67 14.42 -10.30 0.15
N TYR A 68 15.25 -9.34 0.57
CA TYR A 68 15.04 -7.93 0.27
C TYR A 68 14.85 -7.61 -1.22
N GLY A 69 15.56 -8.35 -2.10
CA GLY A 69 15.42 -8.20 -3.55
C GLY A 69 14.03 -8.58 -4.10
N LEU A 70 13.25 -9.36 -3.36
CA LEU A 70 11.86 -9.70 -3.68
C LEU A 70 10.87 -8.79 -2.93
N ALA A 71 11.23 -8.31 -1.74
CA ALA A 71 10.36 -7.43 -0.95
C ALA A 71 10.10 -6.09 -1.64
N VAL A 72 11.14 -5.46 -2.21
CA VAL A 72 11.02 -4.17 -2.89
C VAL A 72 10.00 -4.19 -4.04
N PRO A 73 10.11 -5.07 -5.06
CA PRO A 73 9.16 -5.08 -6.17
C PRO A 73 7.74 -5.46 -5.74
N VAL A 74 7.58 -6.27 -4.68
CA VAL A 74 6.26 -6.61 -4.13
C VAL A 74 5.59 -5.41 -3.48
N ILE A 75 6.33 -4.65 -2.66
CA ILE A 75 5.81 -3.43 -2.02
C ILE A 75 5.47 -2.38 -3.09
N GLU A 76 6.31 -2.24 -4.11
CA GLU A 76 6.05 -1.33 -5.24
C GLU A 76 4.80 -1.73 -6.03
N ALA A 77 4.61 -3.03 -6.32
CA ALA A 77 3.41 -3.54 -6.96
C ALA A 77 2.16 -3.31 -6.11
N HIS A 78 2.25 -3.47 -4.79
CA HIS A 78 1.15 -3.20 -3.84
C HIS A 78 0.76 -1.72 -3.86
N ILE A 79 1.75 -0.82 -3.82
CA ILE A 79 1.52 0.64 -3.94
C ILE A 79 0.85 0.97 -5.29
N ALA A 80 1.33 0.38 -6.39
CA ALA A 80 0.75 0.60 -7.71
C ALA A 80 -0.71 0.13 -7.78
N HIS A 81 -1.01 -1.04 -7.20
CA HIS A 81 -2.37 -1.56 -7.10
C HIS A 81 -3.30 -0.61 -6.33
N HIS A 82 -2.92 -0.18 -5.13
CA HIS A 82 -3.76 0.73 -4.33
C HIS A 82 -3.92 2.11 -4.98
N ARG A 83 -2.91 2.62 -5.69
CA ARG A 83 -3.04 3.84 -6.49
C ARG A 83 -4.05 3.69 -7.63
N ALA A 84 -4.05 2.55 -8.31
CA ALA A 84 -5.06 2.26 -9.33
C ALA A 84 -6.48 2.17 -8.72
N CYS A 85 -6.62 1.55 -7.55
CA CYS A 85 -7.88 1.51 -6.81
C CYS A 85 -8.37 2.92 -6.43
N ILE A 86 -7.48 3.81 -5.95
CA ILE A 86 -7.83 5.21 -5.67
C ILE A 86 -8.33 5.90 -6.94
N ALA A 87 -7.67 5.71 -8.08
CA ALA A 87 -8.10 6.31 -9.35
C ALA A 87 -9.50 5.82 -9.75
N ALA A 88 -9.76 4.51 -9.68
CA ALA A 88 -11.06 3.93 -9.98
C ALA A 88 -12.16 4.44 -9.03
N LEU A 89 -11.90 4.48 -7.73
CA LEU A 89 -12.84 5.00 -6.74
C LEU A 89 -13.07 6.51 -6.89
N SER A 90 -12.06 7.27 -7.32
CA SER A 90 -12.21 8.71 -7.61
C SER A 90 -13.13 8.94 -8.82
N LEU A 91 -13.03 8.10 -9.85
CA LEU A 91 -13.95 8.14 -10.99
C LEU A 91 -15.38 7.80 -10.55
N LYS A 92 -15.55 6.78 -9.70
CA LYS A 92 -16.86 6.44 -9.10
C LYS A 92 -17.41 7.62 -8.30
N ALA A 93 -16.60 8.25 -7.44
CA ALA A 93 -17.01 9.41 -6.67
C ALA A 93 -17.41 10.60 -7.55
N ALA A 94 -16.67 10.85 -8.64
CA ALA A 94 -17.02 11.89 -9.62
C ALA A 94 -18.36 11.58 -10.32
N ALA A 95 -18.61 10.32 -10.68
CA ALA A 95 -19.89 9.90 -11.23
C ALA A 95 -21.04 10.04 -10.23
N GLU A 96 -20.83 9.74 -8.94
CA GLU A 96 -21.82 9.95 -7.87
C GLU A 96 -22.12 11.44 -7.64
N LEU A 97 -21.13 12.32 -7.80
CA LEU A 97 -21.32 13.77 -7.75
C LEU A 97 -22.15 14.27 -8.95
N ALA A 98 -21.82 13.81 -10.16
CA ALA A 98 -22.53 14.19 -11.39
C ALA A 98 -23.95 13.61 -11.47
N GLY A 99 -24.14 12.35 -11.06
CA GLY A 99 -25.45 11.70 -10.99
C GLY A 99 -26.37 12.31 -9.93
N GLY A 100 -25.81 12.84 -8.85
CA GLY A 100 -26.54 13.65 -7.88
C GLY A 100 -26.88 15.08 -8.35
N GLN A 101 -26.42 15.49 -9.54
CA GLN A 101 -26.67 16.80 -10.12
C GLN A 101 -27.79 16.78 -11.18
N LYS A 102 -28.33 15.60 -11.54
CA LYS A 102 -29.47 15.45 -12.46
C LYS A 102 -30.79 15.37 -11.69
N ALA A 103 -31.16 16.50 -11.10
CA ALA A 103 -32.54 16.90 -10.79
C ALA A 103 -32.53 18.41 -10.47
N PRO A 104 -32.52 19.24 -11.52
CA PRO A 104 -33.58 20.23 -11.60
C PRO A 104 -34.37 20.04 -12.91
N GLU A 105 -35.67 20.32 -12.83
CA GLU A 105 -36.64 20.49 -13.93
C GLU A 105 -37.39 19.25 -14.44
N GLU A 106 -38.58 19.06 -13.85
CA GLU A 106 -39.88 19.00 -14.55
C GLU A 106 -40.92 19.46 -13.49
N GLU A 107 -41.27 20.75 -13.41
CA GLU A 107 -42.29 21.50 -14.17
C GLU A 107 -43.75 21.30 -13.68
N ALA A 108 -44.39 22.46 -13.48
CA ALA A 108 -45.83 22.79 -13.44
C ALA A 108 -46.66 22.48 -12.17
#